data_AF-A0A8J6PYB9-F1
#
_entry.id   AF-A0A8J6PYB9-F1
#
_cell.length_a   1.000
_cell.length_b   1.000
_cell.length_c   1.000
_cell.angle_alpha   90.00
_cell.angle_beta   90.00
_cell.angle_gamma   90.00
#
_symmetry.space_group_name_H-M   'P 1'
#
loop_
_entity.id
_entity.type
_entity.pdbx_description
1 polymer ?
#
loop_
_entity_poly.entity_id
_entity_poly.type
_entity_poly.pdbx_seq_one_letter_code
_entity_poly.pdbx_strand_id
1 'polypeptide(L)'
;MSRLTVILFSFLILLQSIDINFNDLLKFDALIEHAQYHKQVHGDNFFQFIAEHYGNTAANHDDKPDEHKKLPFKEHHHVLCHLNSPLILTQQFSYNIKNTEVIESPVNFFYKESVSIFEKPSVFQPPKFA
;
A
#
# COMPACT_ATOMS: atom_id res chain seq x y z
N MET A 1 8.50 20.38 -23.38
CA MET A 1 8.53 18.94 -23.02
C MET A 1 8.76 18.14 -24.29
N SER A 2 9.76 17.25 -24.33
CA SER A 2 9.98 16.42 -25.51
C SER A 2 8.87 15.35 -25.63
N ARG A 3 8.55 14.89 -26.85
CA ARG A 3 7.56 13.80 -27.07
C ARG A 3 7.92 12.54 -26.28
N LEU A 4 9.22 12.26 -26.16
CA LEU A 4 9.75 11.13 -25.41
C LEU A 4 9.47 11.27 -23.91
N THR A 5 9.61 12.47 -23.35
CA THR A 5 9.28 12.75 -21.95
C THR A 5 7.81 12.46 -21.64
N VAL A 6 6.90 12.84 -22.55
CA VAL A 6 5.46 12.57 -22.38
C VAL A 6 5.18 11.07 -22.42
N ILE A 7 5.76 10.36 -23.40
CA ILE A 7 5.61 8.91 -23.52
C ILE A 7 6.10 8.20 -22.25
N LEU A 8 7.30 8.54 -21.75
CA LEU A 8 7.83 7.96 -20.52
C LEU A 8 6.93 8.22 -19.31
N PHE A 9 6.40 9.44 -19.16
CA PHE A 9 5.49 9.76 -18.07
C PHE A 9 4.17 9.01 -18.16
N SER A 10 3.60 8.85 -19.36
CA SER A 10 2.40 8.04 -19.56
C SER A 10 2.62 6.57 -19.17
N PHE A 11 3.78 6.00 -19.53
CA PHE A 11 4.13 4.65 -19.09
C PHE A 11 4.33 4.55 -17.58
N LEU A 12 4.96 5.55 -16.98
CA LEU A 12 5.18 5.58 -15.53
C LEU A 12 3.85 5.63 -14.76
N ILE A 13 2.90 6.46 -15.20
CA ILE A 13 1.56 6.54 -14.60
C ILE A 13 0.80 5.22 -14.79
N LEU A 14 0.90 4.60 -15.97
CA LEU A 14 0.30 3.30 -16.23
C LEU A 14 0.87 2.22 -15.29
N LEU A 15 2.20 2.17 -15.13
CA LEU A 15 2.85 1.20 -14.24
C LEU A 15 2.48 1.40 -12.76
N GLN A 16 2.22 2.63 -12.33
CA GLN A 16 1.73 2.92 -10.97
C GLN A 16 0.32 2.39 -10.71
N SER A 17 -0.46 2.12 -11.76
CA SER A 17 -1.79 1.49 -11.61
C SER A 17 -1.69 -0.02 -11.35
N ILE A 18 -0.52 -0.61 -11.54
CA ILE A 18 -0.24 -2.01 -11.24
C ILE A 18 0.27 -2.08 -9.80
N ASP A 19 -0.39 -2.85 -8.94
CA ASP A 19 -0.05 -3.02 -7.52
C ASP A 19 1.16 -3.97 -7.35
N ILE A 20 2.32 -3.56 -7.88
CA ILE A 20 3.60 -4.29 -7.74
C ILE A 20 4.52 -3.45 -6.86
N ASN A 21 4.84 -3.97 -5.68
CA ASN A 21 5.82 -3.38 -4.77
C ASN A 21 7.24 -3.87 -5.14
N PHE A 22 8.27 -3.14 -4.72
CA PHE A 22 9.66 -3.59 -4.76
C PHE A 22 9.86 -4.95 -4.11
N ASN A 23 9.14 -5.25 -3.02
CA ASN A 23 9.21 -6.57 -2.39
C ASN A 23 8.68 -7.70 -3.30
N ASP A 24 7.78 -7.36 -4.24
CA ASP A 24 7.25 -8.33 -5.19
C ASP A 24 8.22 -8.60 -6.35
N LEU A 25 9.17 -7.70 -6.63
CA LEU A 25 10.26 -7.96 -7.57
C LEU A 25 11.09 -9.18 -7.14
N LEU A 26 11.29 -9.37 -5.84
CA LEU A 26 11.99 -10.53 -5.28
C LEU A 26 11.22 -11.84 -5.48
N LYS A 27 9.90 -11.77 -5.63
CA LYS A 27 9.01 -12.93 -5.81
C LYS A 27 8.94 -13.43 -7.26
N PHE A 28 9.38 -12.62 -8.23
CA PHE A 28 9.37 -13.01 -9.65
C PHE A 28 10.30 -14.19 -9.94
N ASP A 29 11.42 -14.30 -9.24
CA ASP A 29 12.36 -15.41 -9.45
C ASP A 29 11.70 -16.75 -9.12
N ALA A 30 11.05 -16.83 -7.95
CA ALA A 30 10.28 -18.00 -7.52
C ALA A 30 9.11 -18.33 -8.48
N LEU A 31 8.45 -17.33 -9.07
CA LEU A 31 7.41 -17.53 -10.07
C LEU A 31 7.98 -18.21 -11.34
N ILE A 32 9.11 -17.72 -11.83
CA ILE A 32 9.75 -18.24 -13.04
C ILE A 32 10.26 -19.66 -12.79
N GLU A 33 10.89 -19.93 -11.65
CA GLU A 33 11.36 -21.25 -11.27
C GLU A 33 10.20 -22.27 -11.25
N HIS A 34 9.07 -21.89 -10.65
CA HIS A 34 7.89 -22.76 -10.58
C HIS A 34 7.26 -22.99 -11.96
N ALA A 35 7.21 -21.97 -12.82
CA ALA A 35 6.74 -22.13 -14.20
C ALA A 35 7.66 -23.04 -15.03
N GLN A 36 8.99 -22.98 -14.79
CA GLN A 36 9.94 -23.89 -15.42
C GLN A 36 9.77 -25.34 -14.95
N TYR A 37 9.50 -25.54 -13.66
CA TYR A 37 9.16 -26.85 -13.13
C TYR A 37 7.89 -27.42 -13.80
N HIS A 38 6.83 -26.62 -13.91
CA HIS A 38 5.61 -27.01 -14.62
C HIS A 38 5.88 -27.39 -16.08
N LYS A 39 6.72 -26.62 -16.77
CA LYS A 39 7.14 -26.95 -18.14
C LYS A 39 7.88 -28.30 -18.22
N GLN A 40 8.71 -28.63 -17.24
CA GLN A 40 9.49 -29.87 -17.23
C GLN A 40 8.64 -31.09 -16.85
N VAL A 41 7.76 -30.95 -15.86
CA VAL A 41 6.99 -32.07 -15.28
C VAL A 41 5.65 -32.28 -15.99
N HIS A 42 4.96 -31.20 -16.34
CA HIS A 42 3.62 -31.23 -16.92
C HIS A 42 3.61 -30.87 -18.41
N GLY A 43 4.70 -30.32 -18.94
CA GLY A 43 4.79 -29.91 -20.35
C GLY A 43 4.09 -28.59 -20.65
N ASP A 44 3.70 -27.85 -19.61
CA ASP A 44 2.94 -26.59 -19.76
C ASP A 44 3.80 -25.49 -20.39
N ASN A 45 3.17 -24.66 -21.21
CA ASN A 45 3.76 -23.38 -21.59
C ASN A 45 3.50 -22.32 -20.51
N PHE A 46 4.32 -21.28 -20.45
CA PHE A 46 4.21 -20.22 -19.45
C PHE A 46 2.81 -19.59 -19.38
N PHE A 47 2.18 -19.33 -20.53
CA PHE A 47 0.81 -18.77 -20.56
C PHE A 47 -0.23 -19.73 -20.02
N GLN A 48 -0.05 -21.04 -20.22
CA GLN A 48 -0.94 -22.06 -19.68
C GLN A 48 -0.81 -22.13 -18.16
N PHE A 49 0.43 -22.10 -17.66
CA PHE A 49 0.73 -21.98 -16.23
C PHE A 49 0.05 -20.74 -15.60
N ILE A 50 0.17 -19.57 -16.24
CA ILE A 50 -0.48 -18.34 -15.75
C ILE A 50 -2.01 -18.48 -15.78
N ALA A 51 -2.59 -19.03 -16.85
CA ALA A 51 -4.03 -19.23 -16.95
C ALA A 51 -4.56 -20.19 -15.88
N GLU A 52 -3.83 -21.26 -15.58
CA GLU A 52 -4.22 -22.26 -14.58
C GLU A 52 -4.13 -21.71 -13.15
N HIS A 53 -3.06 -20.96 -12.82
CA HIS A 53 -2.77 -20.54 -11.44
C HIS A 53 -3.23 -19.12 -11.08
N TYR A 54 -3.43 -18.25 -12.07
CA TYR A 54 -3.80 -16.84 -11.89
C TYR A 54 -4.99 -16.41 -12.75
N GLY A 55 -5.51 -17.30 -13.60
CA GLY A 55 -6.69 -17.05 -14.42
C GLY A 55 -7.99 -17.44 -13.74
N ASN A 56 -9.09 -17.39 -14.49
CA ASN A 56 -10.44 -17.65 -13.99
C ASN A 56 -10.65 -19.08 -13.47
N THR A 57 -9.78 -20.02 -13.87
CA THR A 57 -9.79 -21.42 -13.42
C THR A 57 -9.04 -21.65 -12.12
N ALA A 58 -8.24 -20.68 -11.63
CA ALA A 58 -7.44 -20.83 -10.42
C ALA A 58 -8.28 -21.18 -9.18
N ALA A 59 -9.49 -20.62 -9.08
CA ALA A 59 -10.42 -20.89 -7.98
C ALA A 59 -10.92 -22.35 -7.94
N ASN A 60 -10.86 -23.08 -9.06
CA ASN A 60 -11.28 -24.47 -9.15
C ASN A 60 -10.12 -25.47 -8.94
N HIS A 61 -8.87 -24.99 -8.89
CA HIS A 61 -7.67 -25.82 -8.74
C HIS A 61 -7.12 -25.87 -7.30
N ASP A 62 -7.79 -25.23 -6.33
CA ASP A 62 -7.40 -25.24 -4.91
C ASP A 62 -7.58 -26.61 -4.22
N ASP A 63 -8.18 -27.59 -4.90
CA ASP A 63 -8.40 -28.95 -4.38
C ASP A 63 -7.10 -29.79 -4.26
N LYS A 64 -5.96 -29.33 -4.80
CA LYS A 64 -4.64 -29.96 -4.63
C LYS A 64 -3.80 -29.19 -3.60
N PRO A 65 -3.74 -29.65 -2.33
CA PRO A 65 -3.41 -28.77 -1.21
C PRO A 65 -1.92 -28.46 -1.03
N ASP A 66 -0.98 -29.18 -1.65
CA ASP A 66 0.41 -29.17 -1.18
C ASP A 66 1.41 -28.47 -2.13
N GLU A 67 1.24 -28.54 -3.46
CA GLU A 67 2.22 -27.98 -4.41
C GLU A 67 1.88 -26.54 -4.86
N HIS A 68 0.60 -26.15 -4.88
CA HIS A 68 0.14 -24.89 -5.51
C HIS A 68 -0.15 -23.74 -4.53
N LYS A 69 0.01 -23.98 -3.22
CA LYS A 69 -0.29 -22.99 -2.16
C LYS A 69 0.80 -21.93 -1.94
N LYS A 70 2.03 -22.16 -2.39
CA LYS A 70 3.18 -21.24 -2.18
C LYS A 70 3.53 -20.41 -3.40
N LEU A 71 2.54 -20.14 -4.27
CA LEU A 71 2.75 -19.31 -5.43
C LEU A 71 2.70 -17.83 -5.04
N PRO A 72 3.64 -17.01 -5.55
CA PRO A 72 3.66 -15.58 -5.25
C PRO A 72 2.42 -14.89 -5.84
N PHE A 73 2.10 -13.69 -5.37
CA PHE A 73 0.97 -12.87 -5.86
C PHE A 73 -0.45 -13.45 -5.64
N LYS A 74 -0.60 -14.51 -4.83
CA LYS A 74 -1.92 -15.06 -4.43
C LYS A 74 -2.49 -14.43 -3.15
N GLU A 75 -1.67 -13.71 -2.39
CA GLU A 75 -2.12 -13.02 -1.18
C GLU A 75 -2.92 -11.77 -1.55
N HIS A 76 -4.10 -11.60 -0.95
CA HIS A 76 -4.88 -10.37 -1.04
C HIS A 76 -4.26 -9.31 -0.12
N HIS A 77 -3.06 -8.85 -0.47
CA HIS A 77 -2.53 -7.65 0.14
C HIS A 77 -3.34 -6.48 -0.40
N HIS A 78 -4.31 -6.01 0.37
CA HIS A 78 -4.82 -4.66 0.25
C HIS A 78 -3.69 -3.71 0.62
N VAL A 79 -2.75 -3.49 -0.30
CA VAL A 79 -1.78 -2.41 -0.13
C VAL A 79 -2.60 -1.14 -0.24
N LEU A 80 -2.75 -0.46 0.90
CA LEU A 80 -3.22 0.91 0.95
C LEU A 80 -2.25 1.73 0.09
N CYS A 81 -2.55 1.87 -1.20
CA CYS A 81 -1.85 2.73 -2.17
C CYS A 81 -2.07 4.22 -1.83
N HIS A 82 -1.77 4.61 -0.59
CA HIS A 82 -1.84 5.97 -0.09
C HIS A 82 -0.56 6.77 -0.34
N LEU A 83 0.42 6.21 -1.05
CA LEU A 83 1.53 6.99 -1.60
C LEU A 83 1.06 7.76 -2.85
N ASN A 84 0.00 8.56 -2.69
CA ASN A 84 -0.22 9.72 -3.54
C ASN A 84 0.89 10.72 -3.19
N SER A 85 2.07 10.55 -3.76
CA SER A 85 3.05 11.64 -3.79
C SER A 85 2.56 12.63 -4.84
N PRO A 86 1.96 13.78 -4.47
CA PRO A 86 1.58 14.76 -5.47
C PRO A 86 2.85 15.19 -6.20
N LEU A 87 2.90 14.95 -7.51
CA LEU A 87 3.94 15.52 -8.36
C LEU A 87 3.65 17.02 -8.48
N ILE A 88 4.15 17.79 -7.51
CA ILE A 88 4.02 19.24 -7.51
C ILE A 88 5.04 19.78 -8.51
N LEU A 89 4.59 19.95 -9.75
CA LEU A 89 5.37 20.57 -10.83
C LEU A 89 5.37 22.10 -10.67
N THR A 90 5.80 22.63 -9.52
CA THR A 90 5.83 24.09 -9.31
C THR A 90 7.15 24.68 -9.76
N GLN A 91 7.05 25.71 -10.60
CA GLN A 91 8.09 26.73 -10.75
C GLN A 91 8.48 27.22 -9.34
N GLN A 92 9.77 27.31 -9.03
CA GLN A 92 10.28 27.77 -7.73
C GLN A 92 9.53 29.01 -7.25
N PHE A 93 8.61 28.86 -6.30
CA PHE A 93 7.96 29.99 -5.67
C PHE A 93 8.93 30.56 -4.64
N SER A 94 9.64 31.62 -5.04
CA SER A 94 10.40 32.44 -4.11
C SER A 94 9.43 33.29 -3.29
N TYR A 95 8.87 32.73 -2.22
CA TYR A 95 8.06 33.53 -1.30
C TYR A 95 8.98 34.25 -0.31
N ASN A 96 8.97 35.57 -0.34
CA ASN A 96 9.71 36.37 0.63
C ASN A 96 8.88 36.40 1.92
N ILE A 97 9.22 35.51 2.87
CA ILE A 97 8.60 35.51 4.19
C ILE A 97 9.02 36.81 4.86
N LYS A 98 8.11 37.78 4.89
CA LYS A 98 8.29 38.93 5.78
C LYS A 98 8.25 38.38 7.19
N ASN A 99 9.32 38.58 7.95
CA ASN A 99 9.32 38.34 9.39
C ASN A 99 8.26 39.26 9.98
N THR A 100 7.07 38.72 10.25
CA THR A 100 6.09 39.40 11.09
C THR A 100 6.67 39.41 12.49
N GLU A 101 6.76 40.59 13.09
CA GLU A 101 7.13 40.75 14.49
C GLU A 101 6.23 39.85 15.34
N VAL A 102 6.84 39.02 16.18
CA VAL A 102 6.11 38.18 17.13
C VAL A 102 5.42 39.12 18.10
N ILE A 103 4.12 39.31 17.93
CA ILE A 103 3.30 40.01 18.92
C ILE A 103 3.18 39.05 20.10
N GLU A 104 3.98 39.28 21.14
CA GLU A 104 3.83 38.58 22.41
C GLU A 104 2.45 38.90 22.98
N SER A 105 1.53 37.93 22.86
CA SER A 105 0.24 38.01 23.51
C SER A 105 0.42 37.64 24.98
N PRO A 106 -0.12 38.42 25.94
CA PRO A 106 -0.07 38.04 27.34
C PRO A 106 -0.78 36.71 27.53
N VAL A 107 -0.02 35.70 27.95
CA VAL A 107 -0.51 34.32 28.14
C VAL A 107 -1.36 34.28 29.41
N ASN A 108 -2.68 34.44 29.28
CA ASN A 108 -3.64 34.34 30.39
C ASN A 108 -4.03 32.88 30.70
N PHE A 109 -3.07 31.95 30.63
CA PHE A 109 -3.29 30.56 31.00
C PHE A 109 -2.42 30.23 32.21
N PHE A 110 -3.05 29.69 33.25
CA PHE A 110 -2.38 29.22 34.46
C PHE A 110 -2.69 27.73 34.64
N TYR A 111 -1.66 26.96 34.94
CA TYR A 111 -1.85 25.56 35.32
C TYR A 111 -2.55 25.51 36.68
N LYS A 112 -3.67 24.78 36.73
CA LYS A 112 -4.26 24.36 38.00
C LYS A 112 -3.65 23.02 38.37
N GLU A 113 -3.42 22.81 39.66
CA GLU A 113 -2.95 21.53 40.17
C GLU A 113 -3.89 20.40 39.71
N SER A 114 -3.28 19.27 39.33
CA SER A 114 -4.02 18.10 38.90
C SER A 114 -4.77 17.51 40.09
N VAL A 115 -6.09 17.36 39.98
CA VAL A 115 -6.91 16.69 40.99
C VAL A 115 -7.16 15.25 40.57
N SER A 116 -6.73 14.31 41.41
CA SER A 116 -7.14 12.90 41.28
C SER A 116 -8.36 12.66 42.16
N ILE A 117 -9.46 12.23 41.56
CA ILE A 117 -10.63 11.77 42.32
C ILE A 117 -10.41 10.29 42.60
N PHE A 118 -10.38 9.90 43.89
CA PHE A 118 -10.23 8.50 44.30
C PHE A 118 -11.42 7.65 43.84
N GLU A 119 -12.62 8.22 43.88
CA GLU A 119 -13.85 7.56 43.44
C GLU A 119 -14.15 7.90 41.97
N LYS A 120 -14.35 6.87 41.15
CA LYS A 120 -14.72 7.05 39.74
C LYS A 120 -16.17 7.55 39.65
N PRO A 121 -16.44 8.68 38.96
CA PRO A 121 -17.80 9.16 38.78
C PRO A 121 -18.64 8.13 38.00
N SER A 122 -19.91 7.98 38.39
CA SER A 122 -20.82 6.96 37.84
C SER A 122 -21.15 7.12 36.34
N VAL A 123 -20.79 8.28 35.76
CA VAL A 123 -21.19 8.68 34.40
C VAL A 123 -20.49 7.88 33.30
N PHE A 124 -19.32 7.29 33.58
CA PHE A 124 -18.55 6.51 32.59
C PHE A 124 -18.62 4.99 32.83
N GLN A 125 -19.77 4.46 33.25
CA GLN A 125 -20.00 3.01 33.21
C GLN A 125 -20.75 2.64 31.92
N PRO A 126 -20.31 1.61 31.18
CA PRO A 126 -21.06 1.12 30.03
C PRO A 126 -22.46 0.62 30.49
N PRO A 127 -23.47 0.66 29.60
CA PRO A 127 -24.81 0.15 29.91
C PRO A 127 -24.74 -1.29 30.41
N LYS A 128 -25.32 -1.55 31.59
CA LYS A 128 -25.27 -2.88 32.23
C LYS A 128 -26.29 -3.87 31.67
N PHE A 129 -27.27 -3.38 30.93
CA PHE A 129 -28.33 -4.20 30.32
C PHE A 129 -28.60 -3.71 28.89
N ALA A 130 -28.84 -4.67 27.99
CA ALA A 130 -29.20 -4.45 26.58
C ALA A 130 -30.69 -4.10 26.44
#